data_AF-A0A3P7NXB4-F1
#
_entry.id   AF-A0A3P7NXB4-F1
#
_cell.length_a   1.000
_cell.length_b   1.000
_cell.length_c   1.000
_cell.angle_alpha   90.00
_cell.angle_beta   90.00
_cell.angle_gamma   90.00
#
_symmetry.space_group_name_H-M   'P 1'
#
loop_
_entity.id
_entity.type
_entity.pdbx_description
1 polymer ?
#
loop_
_entity_poly.entity_id
_entity_poly.type
_entity_poly.pdbx_seq_one_letter_code
_entity_poly.pdbx_strand_id
1 'polypeptide(L)'
;MPIIQVGSIPVEFPYNPYPCQVAYMQSVIDALNERRHAILESPTGTGKTLCLLCASLAWLDYIRAQQQLTALIAWDTPHPTPEAFHSAAYSSHRIGVLGSRDQLCLLPEVSQLESNSAKVYQCRLRVTTRTCDFYRNFDANREKLLASLHSSSTTDIEDLVKLGRETRLVLCPVV
;
A
#
# COMPACT_ATOMS: atom_id res chain seq x y z
N MET A 1 -18.34 5.02 0.13
CA MET A 1 -18.00 4.50 1.48
C MET A 1 -18.36 5.59 2.49
N PRO A 2 -18.95 5.31 3.66
CA PRO A 2 -19.22 6.34 4.67
C PRO A 2 -17.94 7.00 5.20
N ILE A 3 -18.02 8.30 5.52
CA ILE A 3 -16.96 9.07 6.19
C ILE A 3 -17.35 9.24 7.65
N ILE A 4 -16.43 8.91 8.55
CA ILE A 4 -16.68 8.84 9.99
C ILE A 4 -15.62 9.66 10.70
N GLN A 5 -16.06 10.54 11.59
CA GLN A 5 -15.17 11.36 12.39
C GLN A 5 -14.61 10.53 13.55
N VAL A 6 -13.29 10.31 13.54
CA VAL A 6 -12.56 9.65 14.60
C VAL A 6 -11.58 10.67 15.18
N GLY A 7 -11.93 11.25 16.31
CA GLY A 7 -11.25 12.43 16.85
C GLY A 7 -11.40 13.63 15.90
N SER A 8 -10.28 14.18 15.44
CA SER A 8 -10.22 15.28 14.48
C SER A 8 -10.03 14.83 13.02
N ILE A 9 -10.06 13.51 12.77
CA ILE A 9 -9.66 12.93 11.49
C ILE A 9 -10.88 12.27 10.83
N PRO A 10 -11.26 12.69 9.60
CA PRO A 10 -12.29 12.01 8.82
C PRO A 10 -11.72 10.71 8.25
N VAL A 11 -12.33 9.58 8.61
CA VAL A 11 -11.95 8.25 8.14
C VAL A 11 -13.00 7.72 7.17
N GLU A 12 -12.61 7.43 5.92
CA GLU A 12 -13.44 6.71 4.97
C GLU A 12 -13.39 5.21 5.29
N PHE A 13 -14.55 4.60 5.51
CA PHE A 13 -14.66 3.18 5.90
C PHE A 13 -15.58 2.43 4.94
N PRO A 14 -15.27 1.18 4.50
CA PRO A 14 -16.02 0.52 3.43
C PRO A 14 -17.51 0.28 3.69
N TYR A 15 -17.93 0.25 4.95
CA TYR A 15 -19.30 0.06 5.41
C TYR A 15 -19.54 0.87 6.68
N ASN A 16 -20.75 0.84 7.24
CA ASN A 16 -20.99 1.48 8.53
C ASN A 16 -20.33 0.66 9.66
N PRO A 17 -19.27 1.13 10.31
CA PRO A 17 -18.50 0.35 11.25
C PRO A 17 -19.27 0.10 12.54
N TYR A 18 -18.89 -0.98 13.21
CA TYR A 18 -19.37 -1.26 14.55
C TYR A 18 -18.73 -0.31 15.57
N PRO A 19 -19.38 -0.07 16.73
CA PRO A 19 -18.82 0.78 17.78
C PRO A 19 -17.42 0.37 18.23
N CYS A 20 -17.14 -0.94 18.29
CA CYS A 20 -15.82 -1.45 18.64
C CYS A 20 -14.74 -1.15 17.58
N GLN A 21 -15.11 -1.08 16.29
CA GLN A 21 -14.21 -0.71 15.21
C GLN A 21 -13.85 0.78 15.30
N VAL A 22 -14.83 1.64 15.61
CA VAL A 22 -14.60 3.07 15.85
C VAL A 22 -13.66 3.28 17.04
N ALA A 23 -13.88 2.59 18.16
CA ALA A 23 -13.00 2.66 19.33
C ALA A 23 -11.57 2.15 19.04
N TYR A 24 -11.45 1.11 18.21
CA TYR A 24 -10.15 0.61 17.75
C TYR A 24 -9.43 1.66 16.89
N MET A 25 -10.12 2.24 15.91
CA MET A 25 -9.56 3.30 15.05
C MET A 25 -9.15 4.54 15.85
N GLN A 26 -9.94 4.92 16.87
CA GLN A 26 -9.60 6.02 17.78
C GLN A 26 -8.28 5.75 18.50
N SER A 27 -8.14 4.54 19.05
CA SER A 27 -6.93 4.14 19.77
C SER A 27 -5.68 4.14 18.87
N VAL A 28 -5.83 3.77 17.59
CA VAL A 28 -4.76 3.87 16.58
C VAL A 28 -4.38 5.32 16.33
N ILE A 29 -5.36 6.19 16.08
CA ILE A 29 -5.13 7.61 15.79
C ILE A 29 -4.49 8.33 16.98
N ASP A 30 -4.92 8.05 18.21
CA ASP A 30 -4.35 8.64 19.41
C ASP A 30 -2.87 8.24 19.58
N ALA A 31 -2.55 6.96 19.40
CA ALA A 31 -1.18 6.48 19.46
C ALA A 31 -0.27 7.13 18.40
N LEU A 32 -0.77 7.32 17.17
CA LEU A 32 -0.06 8.00 16.10
C LEU A 32 0.17 9.49 16.40
N ASN A 33 -0.87 10.21 16.86
CA ASN A 33 -0.78 11.62 17.26
C ASN A 33 0.24 11.84 18.37
N GLU A 34 0.24 10.96 19.36
CA GLU A 34 1.12 11.06 20.52
C GLU A 34 2.52 10.47 20.27
N ARG A 35 2.76 9.86 19.10
CA ARG A 35 4.01 9.19 18.74
C ARG A 35 4.40 8.08 19.74
N ARG A 36 3.42 7.30 20.20
CA ARG A 36 3.61 6.22 21.19
C ARG A 36 3.35 4.84 20.57
N HIS A 37 3.92 3.81 21.20
CA HIS A 37 3.55 2.42 20.90
C HIS A 37 2.20 2.09 21.52
N ALA A 38 1.39 1.29 20.81
CA ALA A 38 0.12 0.79 21.30
C ALA A 38 0.01 -0.73 21.10
N ILE A 39 -0.53 -1.42 22.11
CA ILE A 39 -0.90 -2.83 22.03
C ILE A 39 -2.42 -2.86 22.09
N LEU A 40 -3.05 -3.20 20.95
CA LEU A 40 -4.51 -3.15 20.80
C LEU A 40 -5.08 -4.55 20.60
N GLU A 41 -5.85 -5.02 21.57
CA GLU A 41 -6.60 -6.27 21.46
C GLU A 41 -8.01 -6.03 20.92
N SER A 42 -8.49 -6.94 20.08
CA SER A 42 -9.91 -7.03 19.75
C SER A 42 -10.33 -8.48 19.49
N PRO A 43 -11.63 -8.80 19.49
CA PRO A 43 -12.11 -10.14 19.11
C PRO A 43 -11.76 -10.49 17.66
N THR A 44 -11.60 -11.78 17.35
CA THR A 44 -11.42 -12.27 15.96
C THR A 44 -12.64 -11.94 15.10
N GLY A 45 -12.45 -11.74 13.79
CA GLY A 45 -13.55 -11.43 12.86
C GLY A 45 -14.06 -9.98 12.88
N THR A 46 -13.52 -9.10 13.73
CA THR A 46 -13.95 -7.68 13.83
C THR A 46 -13.27 -6.73 12.84
N GLY A 47 -12.48 -7.25 11.90
CA GLY A 47 -11.83 -6.42 10.88
C GLY A 47 -10.67 -5.56 11.40
N LYS A 48 -9.87 -6.05 12.35
CA LYS A 48 -8.66 -5.37 12.89
C LYS A 48 -7.78 -4.77 11.80
N THR A 49 -7.43 -5.59 10.81
CA THR A 49 -6.58 -5.17 9.69
C THR A 49 -7.20 -4.01 8.92
N LEU A 50 -8.51 -4.09 8.66
CA LEU A 50 -9.24 -3.03 7.97
C LEU A 50 -9.29 -1.74 8.80
N CYS A 51 -9.59 -1.84 10.10
CA CYS A 51 -9.61 -0.69 11.01
C CYS A 51 -8.24 -0.01 11.09
N LEU A 52 -7.18 -0.82 11.26
CA LEU A 52 -5.80 -0.34 11.31
C LEU A 52 -5.42 0.38 10.01
N LEU A 53 -5.73 -0.22 8.85
CA LEU A 53 -5.40 0.34 7.54
C LEU A 53 -6.15 1.66 7.30
N CYS A 54 -7.47 1.68 7.46
CA CYS A 54 -8.29 2.88 7.26
C CYS A 54 -7.87 4.02 8.18
N ALA A 55 -7.67 3.75 9.48
CA ALA A 55 -7.24 4.77 10.44
C ALA A 55 -5.83 5.31 10.12
N SER A 56 -4.88 4.42 9.78
CA SER A 56 -3.50 4.84 9.49
C SER A 56 -3.39 5.67 8.21
N LEU A 57 -4.13 5.29 7.16
CA LEU A 57 -4.15 6.03 5.90
C LEU A 57 -4.82 7.39 6.07
N ALA A 58 -5.99 7.43 6.72
CA ALA A 58 -6.68 8.69 7.01
C ALA A 58 -5.83 9.65 7.86
N TRP A 59 -5.11 9.12 8.86
CA TRP A 59 -4.18 9.90 9.66
C TRP A 59 -3.02 10.46 8.83
N LEU A 60 -2.44 9.65 7.95
CA LEU A 60 -1.34 10.05 7.08
C LEU A 60 -1.76 11.16 6.11
N ASP A 61 -2.95 11.06 5.51
CA ASP A 61 -3.50 12.08 4.64
C ASP A 61 -3.76 13.38 5.39
N TYR A 62 -4.35 13.29 6.58
CA TYR A 62 -4.62 14.44 7.43
C TYR A 62 -3.33 15.20 7.77
N ILE A 63 -2.28 14.49 8.19
CA ILE A 63 -0.99 15.10 8.53
C ILE A 63 -0.31 15.69 7.30
N ARG A 64 -0.33 15.01 6.15
CA ARG A 64 0.24 15.55 4.90
C ARG A 64 -0.46 16.82 4.45
N ALA A 65 -1.79 16.82 4.48
CA ALA A 65 -2.58 17.99 4.14
C ALA A 65 -2.28 19.15 5.10
N GLN A 66 -2.19 18.89 6.41
CA GLN A 66 -1.76 19.91 7.39
C GLN A 66 -0.35 20.45 7.13
N GLN A 67 0.62 19.59 6.79
CA GLN A 67 1.98 20.01 6.47
C GLN A 67 2.04 20.89 5.22
N GLN A 68 1.30 20.51 4.17
CA GLN A 68 1.16 21.31 2.96
C GLN A 68 0.48 22.66 3.26
N LEU A 69 -0.58 22.65 4.07
CA LEU A 69 -1.24 23.88 4.53
C LEU A 69 -0.27 24.79 5.29
N THR A 70 0.50 24.21 6.21
CA THR A 70 1.48 24.94 7.02
C THR A 70 2.57 25.52 6.13
N ALA A 71 3.03 24.78 5.13
CA ALA A 71 4.01 25.25 4.15
C ALA A 71 3.44 26.37 3.27
N LEU A 72 2.16 26.30 2.89
CA LEU A 72 1.47 27.34 2.11
C LEU A 72 1.21 28.60 2.95
N ILE A 73 0.77 28.47 4.20
CA ILE A 73 0.53 29.59 5.13
C ILE A 73 1.84 30.29 5.52
N ALA A 74 2.96 29.56 5.55
CA ALA A 74 4.29 30.13 5.80
C ALA A 74 4.80 31.02 4.65
N TRP A 75 4.18 30.99 3.47
CA TRP A 75 4.43 31.89 2.36
C TRP A 75 3.25 32.87 2.27
N ASP A 76 3.45 34.13 2.65
CA ASP A 76 2.39 35.17 2.70
C ASP A 76 1.46 35.16 1.46
N THR A 77 0.25 34.58 1.56
CA THR A 77 -1.01 34.90 0.85
C THR A 77 -2.17 33.91 1.17
N PRO A 78 -3.45 34.25 0.89
CA PRO A 78 -4.56 33.98 1.81
C PRO A 78 -5.21 32.59 1.68
N HIS A 79 -5.52 32.07 2.86
CA HIS A 79 -6.53 31.08 3.25
C HIS A 79 -6.89 29.99 2.23
N PRO A 80 -6.39 28.76 2.41
CA PRO A 80 -6.79 27.61 1.60
C PRO A 80 -8.26 27.23 1.87
N THR A 81 -9.02 27.02 0.79
CA THR A 81 -10.44 26.63 0.84
C THR A 81 -10.60 25.15 1.24
N PRO A 82 -11.74 24.76 1.85
CA PRO A 82 -12.01 23.36 2.22
C PRO A 82 -11.90 22.35 1.05
N GLU A 83 -12.16 22.80 -0.18
CA GLU A 83 -12.08 21.96 -1.39
C GLU A 83 -10.63 21.56 -1.73
N ALA A 84 -9.66 22.45 -1.50
CA ALA A 84 -8.24 22.16 -1.70
C ALA A 84 -7.74 21.10 -0.70
N PHE A 85 -8.30 21.09 0.52
CA PHE A 85 -7.99 20.08 1.53
C PHE A 85 -8.47 18.68 1.09
N HIS A 86 -9.69 18.58 0.54
CA HIS A 86 -10.19 17.31 0.02
C HIS A 86 -9.33 16.78 -1.15
N SER A 87 -8.96 17.64 -2.10
CA SER A 87 -8.12 17.20 -3.24
C SER A 87 -6.71 16.77 -2.82
N ALA A 88 -6.13 17.39 -1.79
CA ALA A 88 -4.79 17.05 -1.28
C ALA A 88 -4.79 15.79 -0.40
N ALA A 89 -5.87 15.59 0.38
CA ALA A 89 -6.05 14.42 1.23
C ALA A 89 -6.20 13.14 0.40
N TYR A 90 -6.85 13.17 -0.76
CA TYR A 90 -7.05 11.97 -1.59
C TYR A 90 -5.97 11.77 -2.67
N SER A 91 -4.71 12.12 -2.37
CA SER A 91 -3.60 11.68 -3.22
C SER A 91 -3.56 10.16 -3.22
N SER A 92 -3.61 9.54 -4.41
CA SER A 92 -3.52 8.09 -4.57
C SER A 92 -2.32 7.55 -3.78
N HIS A 93 -2.62 6.75 -2.76
CA HIS A 93 -1.59 6.11 -1.97
C HIS A 93 -0.82 5.14 -2.86
N ARG A 94 0.50 5.32 -2.93
CA ARG A 94 1.38 4.35 -3.59
C ARG A 94 1.44 3.09 -2.73
N ILE A 95 0.62 2.11 -3.07
CA ILE A 95 0.60 0.81 -2.41
C ILE A 95 1.54 -0.11 -3.18
N GLY A 96 2.58 -0.61 -2.51
CA GLY A 96 3.43 -1.66 -3.02
C GLY A 96 2.98 -2.99 -2.42
N VAL A 97 2.64 -3.96 -3.26
CA VAL A 97 2.41 -5.34 -2.81
C VAL A 97 3.76 -6.02 -2.65
N LEU A 98 4.02 -6.54 -1.46
CA LEU A 98 5.17 -7.39 -1.17
C LEU A 98 4.67 -8.82 -0.97
N GLY A 99 5.21 -9.76 -1.74
CA GLY A 99 4.87 -11.17 -1.66
C GLY A 99 6.11 -12.05 -1.59
N SER A 100 5.96 -13.27 -1.07
CA SER A 100 7.03 -14.27 -1.15
C SER A 100 7.37 -14.55 -2.62
N ARG A 101 8.63 -14.91 -2.88
CA ARG A 101 9.04 -15.46 -4.19
C ARG A 101 8.18 -16.66 -4.60
N ASP A 102 7.64 -17.40 -3.64
CA ASP A 102 6.70 -18.51 -3.90
C ASP A 102 5.38 -18.07 -4.53
N GLN A 103 4.91 -16.88 -4.15
CA GLN A 103 3.60 -16.36 -4.58
C GLN A 103 3.72 -15.53 -5.87
N LEU A 104 4.88 -14.95 -6.13
CA LEU A 104 5.11 -14.02 -7.25
C LEU A 104 5.98 -14.59 -8.38
N CYS A 105 6.67 -15.72 -8.18
CA CYS A 105 7.50 -16.31 -9.25
C CYS A 105 6.64 -16.98 -10.31
N LEU A 106 6.74 -16.49 -11.55
CA LEU A 106 6.02 -17.03 -12.70
C LEU A 106 6.82 -18.06 -13.51
N LEU A 107 8.09 -18.29 -13.17
CA LEU A 107 8.96 -19.23 -13.87
C LEU A 107 8.75 -20.64 -13.32
N PRO A 108 8.14 -21.59 -14.08
CA PRO A 108 7.75 -22.90 -13.55
C PRO A 108 8.92 -23.70 -12.97
N GLU A 109 10.10 -23.62 -13.60
CA GLU A 109 11.31 -24.33 -13.20
C GLU A 109 11.85 -23.85 -11.84
N VAL A 110 11.42 -22.66 -11.40
CA VAL A 110 11.76 -22.12 -10.08
C VAL A 110 10.58 -22.30 -9.14
N SER A 111 9.34 -21.98 -9.55
CA SER A 111 8.18 -22.04 -8.65
C SER A 111 7.84 -23.46 -8.16
N GLN A 112 8.12 -24.49 -8.98
CA GLN A 112 7.86 -25.90 -8.67
C GLN A 112 8.93 -26.57 -7.80
N LEU A 113 10.04 -25.90 -7.47
CA LEU A 113 11.05 -26.50 -6.60
C LEU A 113 10.48 -26.75 -5.19
N GLU A 114 10.85 -27.85 -4.55
CA GLU A 114 10.28 -28.20 -3.24
C GLU A 114 10.76 -27.28 -2.11
N SER A 115 12.02 -26.83 -2.16
CA SER A 115 12.64 -26.05 -1.10
C SER A 115 12.72 -24.56 -1.43
N ASN A 116 12.28 -23.71 -0.50
CA ASN A 116 12.43 -22.25 -0.60
C ASN A 116 13.90 -21.82 -0.79
N SER A 117 14.85 -22.53 -0.18
CA SER A 117 16.28 -22.28 -0.37
C SER A 117 16.72 -22.54 -1.82
N ALA A 118 16.21 -23.63 -2.42
CA ALA A 118 16.48 -23.95 -3.83
C ALA A 118 15.85 -22.90 -4.76
N LYS A 119 14.63 -22.44 -4.47
CA LYS A 119 13.96 -21.35 -5.21
C LYS A 119 14.76 -20.06 -5.16
N VAL A 120 15.19 -19.67 -3.96
CA VAL A 120 15.97 -18.44 -3.74
C VAL A 120 17.28 -18.49 -4.50
N TYR A 121 18.01 -19.61 -4.42
CA TYR A 121 19.25 -19.82 -5.14
C TYR A 121 19.06 -19.76 -6.65
N GLN A 122 18.12 -20.55 -7.19
CA GLN A 122 17.84 -20.63 -8.62
C GLN A 122 17.34 -19.31 -9.21
N CYS A 123 16.54 -18.56 -8.45
CA CYS A 123 16.10 -17.22 -8.81
C CYS A 123 17.30 -16.25 -8.88
N ARG A 124 18.13 -16.18 -7.84
CA ARG A 124 19.31 -15.29 -7.79
C ARG A 124 20.29 -15.60 -8.92
N LEU A 125 20.54 -16.89 -9.18
CA LEU A 125 21.42 -17.32 -10.25
C LEU A 125 20.93 -16.82 -11.61
N ARG A 126 19.66 -17.07 -11.96
CA ARG A 126 19.07 -16.66 -13.25
C ARG A 126 18.94 -15.15 -13.42
N VAL A 127 18.75 -14.40 -12.33
CA VAL A 127 18.79 -12.93 -12.36
C VAL A 127 20.21 -12.44 -12.67
N THR A 128 21.21 -12.99 -11.96
CA THR A 128 22.62 -12.60 -12.12
C THR A 128 23.13 -12.93 -13.52
N THR A 129 22.78 -14.10 -14.04
CA THR A 129 23.16 -14.54 -15.39
C THR A 129 22.24 -13.99 -16.48
N ARG A 130 21.22 -13.19 -16.12
CA ARG A 130 20.19 -12.65 -17.03
C ARG A 130 19.49 -13.70 -17.90
N THR A 131 19.32 -14.92 -17.38
CA THR A 131 18.61 -16.02 -18.07
C THR A 131 17.14 -16.13 -17.69
N CYS A 132 16.65 -15.34 -16.72
CA CYS A 132 15.23 -15.26 -16.42
C CYS A 132 14.54 -14.29 -17.39
N ASP A 133 13.73 -14.81 -18.32
CA ASP A 133 13.01 -13.99 -19.30
C ASP A 133 12.07 -12.97 -18.65
N PHE A 134 11.40 -13.34 -17.55
CA PHE A 134 10.53 -12.43 -16.80
C PHE A 134 11.29 -11.26 -16.18
N TYR A 135 12.50 -11.50 -15.66
CA TYR A 135 13.36 -10.46 -15.11
C TYR A 135 13.88 -9.55 -16.23
N ARG A 136 14.35 -10.14 -17.34
CA ARG A 136 14.86 -9.38 -18.48
C ARG A 136 13.79 -8.45 -19.07
N ASN A 137 12.56 -8.95 -19.20
CA ASN A 137 11.44 -8.15 -19.69
C ASN A 137 11.08 -7.02 -18.72
N PHE A 138 11.09 -7.30 -17.41
CA PHE A 138 10.84 -6.28 -16.38
C PHE A 138 11.91 -5.19 -16.40
N ASP A 139 13.19 -5.58 -16.42
CA ASP A 139 14.34 -4.68 -16.45
C ASP A 139 14.30 -3.76 -17.69
N ALA A 140 13.94 -4.32 -18.85
CA ALA A 140 13.83 -3.56 -20.10
C ALA A 140 12.62 -2.59 -20.16
N ASN A 141 11.54 -2.86 -19.42
CA ASN A 141 10.29 -2.09 -19.50
C ASN A 141 9.89 -1.41 -18.18
N ARG A 142 10.83 -1.32 -17.22
CA ARG A 142 10.56 -0.92 -15.83
C ARG A 142 9.79 0.40 -15.73
N GLU A 143 10.24 1.43 -16.43
CA GLU A 143 9.63 2.77 -16.33
C GLU A 143 8.21 2.82 -16.90
N LYS A 144 7.98 2.18 -18.05
CA LYS A 144 6.65 2.08 -18.67
C LYS A 144 5.69 1.31 -17.78
N LEU A 145 6.19 0.25 -17.13
CA LEU A 145 5.37 -0.60 -16.27
C LEU A 145 4.99 0.10 -14.97
N LEU A 146 5.94 0.80 -14.34
CA LEU A 146 5.66 1.63 -13.18
C LEU A 146 4.65 2.73 -13.53
N ALA A 147 4.79 3.38 -14.69
CA ALA A 147 3.82 4.37 -15.16
C ALA A 147 2.40 3.79 -15.34
N SER A 148 2.28 2.58 -15.88
CA SER A 148 0.97 1.91 -16.02
C SER A 148 0.37 1.53 -14.65
N LEU A 149 1.17 1.02 -13.72
CA LEU A 149 0.73 0.72 -12.35
C LEU A 149 0.30 1.98 -11.57
N HIS A 150 0.90 3.14 -11.88
CA HIS A 150 0.50 4.41 -11.27
C HIS A 150 -0.92 4.84 -11.66
N SER A 151 -1.48 4.31 -12.76
CA SER A 151 -2.84 4.63 -13.23
C SER A 151 -3.93 3.68 -12.73
N SER A 152 -3.56 2.50 -12.24
CA SER A 152 -4.52 1.50 -11.75
C SER A 152 -4.78 1.68 -10.24
N SER A 153 -6.04 1.72 -9.84
CA SER A 153 -6.46 1.60 -8.44
C SER A 153 -6.05 0.24 -7.89
N THR A 154 -5.28 0.23 -6.79
CA THR A 154 -4.96 -0.93 -5.94
C THR A 154 -4.89 -2.28 -6.65
N THR A 155 -3.71 -2.67 -7.11
CA THR A 155 -3.45 -4.01 -7.64
C THR A 155 -3.22 -4.97 -6.46
N ASP A 156 -4.03 -6.02 -6.32
CA ASP A 156 -3.76 -7.09 -5.36
C ASP A 156 -2.72 -8.09 -5.91
N ILE A 157 -2.38 -9.14 -5.14
CA ILE A 157 -1.33 -10.08 -5.54
C ILE A 157 -1.76 -10.92 -6.76
N GLU A 158 -3.04 -11.25 -6.85
CA GLU A 158 -3.64 -12.01 -7.93
C GLU A 158 -3.66 -11.22 -9.25
N ASP A 159 -4.02 -9.94 -9.19
CA ASP A 159 -3.98 -9.02 -10.32
C ASP A 159 -2.54 -8.79 -10.80
N LEU A 160 -1.58 -8.71 -9.89
CA LEU A 160 -0.15 -8.65 -10.24
C LEU A 160 0.33 -9.93 -10.93
N VAL A 161 -0.10 -11.10 -10.45
CA VAL A 161 0.22 -12.39 -11.08
C VAL A 161 -0.42 -12.49 -12.46
N LYS A 162 -1.68 -12.06 -12.61
CA LYS A 162 -2.40 -12.06 -13.89
C LYS A 162 -1.74 -11.12 -14.90
N LEU A 163 -1.47 -9.88 -14.50
CA LEU A 163 -0.73 -8.91 -15.31
C LEU A 163 0.62 -9.48 -15.73
N GLY A 164 1.34 -10.11 -14.81
CA GLY A 164 2.65 -10.67 -15.10
C GLY A 164 2.63 -11.87 -16.04
N ARG A 165 1.55 -12.66 -16.05
CA ARG A 165 1.34 -13.73 -17.04
C ARG A 165 1.01 -13.18 -18.42
N GLU A 166 0.12 -12.19 -18.50
CA GLU A 166 -0.32 -11.58 -19.76
C GLU A 166 0.80 -10.80 -20.44
N THR A 167 1.59 -10.07 -19.66
CA THR A 167 2.65 -9.19 -20.18
C THR A 167 4.04 -9.82 -20.15
N ARG A 168 4.19 -11.03 -19.57
CA ARG A 168 5.48 -11.68 -19.26
C ARG A 168 6.41 -10.80 -18.43
N LEU A 169 5.86 -10.07 -17.46
CA LEU A 169 6.59 -9.14 -16.60
C LEU A 169 6.41 -9.58 -15.14
N VAL A 170 7.49 -9.92 -14.45
CA VAL A 170 7.43 -10.07 -12.99
C VAL A 170 7.95 -8.78 -12.39
N LEU A 171 7.14 -8.09 -11.60
CA LEU A 171 7.63 -7.12 -10.62
C LEU A 171 8.39 -7.91 -9.57
N CYS A 172 9.63 -8.22 -9.88
CA CYS A 172 10.58 -8.76 -8.93
C CYS A 172 11.40 -7.56 -8.48
N PRO A 173 11.01 -6.84 -7.41
CA PRO A 173 11.94 -5.93 -6.78
C PRO A 173 13.06 -6.81 -6.21
N VAL A 174 14.13 -6.95 -6.98
CA VAL A 174 15.41 -7.41 -6.47
C VAL A 174 15.90 -6.26 -5.60
N VAL A 175 15.55 -6.33 -4.31
CA VAL A 175 16.37 -5.74 -3.25
C VAL A 175 17.22 -6.87 -2.69
#